data_AF-A0A7Z9PTY8-F1
#
_entry.id   AF-A0A7Z9PTY8-F1
#
_cell.length_a   1.000
_cell.length_b   1.000
_cell.length_c   1.000
_cell.angle_alpha   90.00
_cell.angle_beta   90.00
_cell.angle_gamma   90.00
#
_symmetry.space_group_name_H-M   'P 1'
#
loop_
_entity.id
_entity.type
_entity.pdbx_description
1 polymer ?
#
loop_
_entity_poly.entity_id
_entity_poly.type
_entity_poly.pdbx_seq_one_letter_code
_entity_poly.pdbx_strand_id
1 'polypeptide(L)'
;MKIELHPTPLRQRRTVRESVDQKLGYGYDCTYLQAWNSLSNVERVEWMLGELLVGLRDFRLHIWHQNFVDGERANPDWVSIYEALAEVGRPLGEETADLLRWTVARARKGVALASVIPPVWSHSWEPVADWAYSLVERWPEECDPAHLEEVDAYHRQLTAPRKEAPYYPEAKLAVTEMAAADCIFHCPVVNLDALMDSASYALWKVGADDDQLDKFYFGVSRAPGALARELAEWVNFDGDGGDDERFEEVRKRLDPLASILGLDSSEGQFSALTSEGTLDGLEAALKDYPMVRLREGDEVSLERQLFAALRSDVDIILVRSQDVKDEKVWDTLKQAALTGHLLIFEGENKPCRALMDELSEAGMAVKLL
;
A
#
# COMPACT_ATOMS: atom_id res chain seq x y z
N MET A 1 -22.76 -18.88 25.40
CA MET A 1 -22.57 -17.88 26.46
C MET A 1 -22.45 -16.49 25.85
N LYS A 2 -23.38 -15.58 26.15
CA LYS A 2 -23.25 -14.16 25.82
C LYS A 2 -22.21 -13.51 26.74
N ILE A 3 -21.12 -13.01 26.17
CA ILE A 3 -20.07 -12.29 26.92
C ILE A 3 -20.40 -10.81 26.95
N GLU A 4 -20.24 -10.20 28.13
CA GLU A 4 -20.19 -8.76 28.28
C GLU A 4 -18.77 -8.34 28.65
N LEU A 5 -18.21 -7.39 27.90
CA LEU A 5 -16.87 -6.86 28.19
C LEU A 5 -16.88 -6.05 29.47
N HIS A 6 -15.74 -6.07 30.17
CA HIS A 6 -15.58 -5.20 31.33
C HIS A 6 -15.59 -3.72 30.90
N PRO A 7 -16.24 -2.84 31.68
CA PRO A 7 -16.35 -1.43 31.35
C PRO A 7 -15.00 -0.71 31.40
N THR A 8 -14.02 -1.27 32.12
CA THR A 8 -12.66 -0.75 32.25
C THR A 8 -11.64 -1.83 31.90
N PRO A 9 -10.44 -1.45 31.38
CA PRO A 9 -9.33 -2.38 31.21
C PRO A 9 -9.03 -3.15 32.50
N LEU A 10 -8.89 -4.47 32.39
CA LEU A 10 -8.51 -5.36 33.50
C LEU A 10 -7.01 -5.61 33.57
N ARG A 11 -6.32 -5.37 32.46
CA ARG A 11 -4.90 -5.70 32.23
C ARG A 11 -4.33 -4.80 31.14
N GLN A 12 -3.02 -4.84 30.97
CA GLN A 12 -2.35 -4.21 29.83
C GLN A 12 -2.15 -5.26 28.73
N ARG A 13 -2.49 -4.94 27.48
CA ARG A 13 -2.29 -5.87 26.35
C ARG A 13 -0.84 -6.32 26.23
N ARG A 14 0.11 -5.41 26.49
CA ARG A 14 1.56 -5.71 26.41
C ARG A 14 1.96 -6.90 27.29
N THR A 15 1.47 -6.97 28.53
CA THR A 15 1.77 -8.07 29.44
C THR A 15 1.18 -9.39 28.94
N VAL A 16 -0.02 -9.36 28.35
CA VAL A 16 -0.63 -10.54 27.73
C VAL A 16 0.22 -11.01 26.54
N ARG A 17 0.64 -10.08 25.66
CA ARG A 17 1.47 -10.40 24.50
C ARG A 17 2.82 -11.00 24.90
N GLU A 18 3.49 -10.41 25.90
CA GLU A 18 4.76 -10.93 26.42
C GLU A 18 4.60 -12.37 26.97
N SER A 19 3.47 -12.68 27.60
CA SER A 19 3.15 -14.05 28.04
C SER A 19 2.92 -15.01 26.88
N VAL A 20 2.18 -14.59 25.84
CA VAL A 20 1.98 -15.37 24.60
C VAL A 20 3.33 -15.67 23.94
N ASP A 21 4.16 -14.64 23.74
CA ASP A 21 5.49 -14.78 23.13
C ASP A 21 6.41 -15.66 23.97
N GLN A 22 6.33 -15.60 25.31
CA GLN A 22 7.10 -16.47 26.19
C GLN A 22 6.68 -17.96 26.08
N LYS A 23 5.38 -18.22 25.90
CA LYS A 23 4.85 -19.59 25.82
C LYS A 23 5.05 -20.21 24.44
N LEU A 24 4.85 -19.43 23.38
CA LEU A 24 4.87 -19.93 22.00
C LEU A 24 6.22 -19.72 21.32
N GLY A 25 7.06 -18.80 21.80
CA GLY A 25 8.32 -18.44 21.16
C GLY A 25 8.10 -18.02 19.70
N TYR A 26 8.89 -18.60 18.79
CA TYR A 26 8.74 -18.39 17.35
C TYR A 26 7.75 -19.36 16.67
N GLY A 27 7.06 -20.23 17.43
CA GLY A 27 6.03 -21.13 16.90
C GLY A 27 6.51 -22.35 16.10
N TYR A 28 7.82 -22.57 15.96
CA TYR A 28 8.37 -23.64 15.10
C TYR A 28 8.20 -25.07 15.66
N ASP A 29 8.03 -25.23 16.98
CA ASP A 29 8.10 -26.54 17.66
C ASP A 29 6.77 -27.01 18.26
N CYS A 30 5.64 -26.38 17.91
CA CYS A 30 4.32 -26.78 18.43
C CYS A 30 3.23 -26.77 17.36
N THR A 31 2.28 -27.71 17.47
CA THR A 31 1.07 -27.72 16.65
C THR A 31 0.08 -26.64 17.10
N TYR A 32 -0.85 -26.23 16.24
CA TYR A 32 -1.90 -25.26 16.57
C TYR A 32 -2.70 -25.62 17.83
N LEU A 33 -3.11 -26.89 17.96
CA LEU A 33 -3.86 -27.36 19.12
C LEU A 33 -3.01 -27.32 20.41
N GLN A 34 -1.71 -27.60 20.31
CA GLN A 34 -0.79 -27.48 21.44
C GLN A 34 -0.61 -26.02 21.85
N ALA A 35 -0.42 -25.10 20.89
CA ALA A 35 -0.39 -23.67 21.14
C ALA A 35 -1.67 -23.22 21.84
N TRP A 36 -2.84 -23.51 21.26
CA TRP A 36 -4.15 -23.18 21.82
C TRP A 36 -4.34 -23.64 23.28
N ASN A 37 -4.00 -24.90 23.56
CA ASN A 37 -4.15 -25.48 24.89
C ASN A 37 -3.14 -24.95 25.91
N SER A 38 -2.02 -24.38 25.46
CA SER A 38 -1.01 -23.78 26.34
C SER A 38 -1.36 -22.35 26.79
N LEU A 39 -2.28 -21.70 26.07
CA LEU A 39 -2.70 -20.33 26.33
C LEU A 39 -3.93 -20.27 27.24
N SER A 40 -3.98 -19.25 28.09
CA SER A 40 -5.19 -18.86 28.81
C SER A 40 -6.23 -18.25 27.86
N ASN A 41 -7.45 -18.05 28.34
CA ASN A 41 -8.55 -17.57 27.50
C ASN A 41 -8.26 -16.21 26.87
N VAL A 42 -7.72 -15.25 27.63
CA VAL A 42 -7.35 -13.93 27.08
C VAL A 42 -6.14 -14.01 26.15
N GLU A 43 -5.19 -14.89 26.43
CA GLU A 43 -4.02 -15.09 25.59
C GLU A 43 -4.40 -15.68 24.24
N ARG A 44 -5.42 -16.54 24.18
CA ARG A 44 -6.00 -17.02 22.91
C ARG A 44 -6.58 -15.87 22.10
N VAL A 45 -7.34 -14.96 22.73
CA VAL A 45 -7.90 -13.79 22.05
C VAL A 45 -6.79 -12.88 21.52
N GLU A 46 -5.76 -12.61 22.34
CA GLU A 46 -4.58 -11.84 21.91
C GLU A 46 -3.93 -12.51 20.70
N TRP A 47 -3.63 -13.80 20.80
CA TRP A 47 -2.91 -14.52 19.76
C TRP A 47 -3.70 -14.51 18.45
N MET A 48 -5.00 -14.83 18.49
CA MET A 48 -5.86 -14.81 17.31
C MET A 48 -5.89 -13.43 16.63
N LEU A 49 -6.17 -12.37 17.39
CA LEU A 49 -6.23 -11.02 16.82
C LEU A 49 -4.86 -10.56 16.31
N GLY A 50 -3.78 -10.86 17.04
CA GLY A 50 -2.42 -10.54 16.63
C GLY A 50 -2.05 -11.20 15.31
N GLU A 51 -2.40 -12.47 15.13
CA GLU A 51 -2.13 -13.22 13.90
C GLU A 51 -2.96 -12.72 12.71
N LEU A 52 -4.24 -12.41 12.93
CA LEU A 52 -5.07 -11.76 11.91
C LEU A 52 -4.45 -10.43 11.47
N LEU A 53 -4.09 -9.58 12.42
CA LEU A 53 -3.50 -8.26 12.15
C LEU A 53 -2.19 -8.40 11.37
N VAL A 54 -1.24 -9.22 11.84
CA VAL A 54 0.03 -9.44 11.13
C VAL A 54 -0.22 -9.96 9.72
N GLY A 55 -1.14 -10.92 9.56
CA GLY A 55 -1.50 -11.47 8.26
C GLY A 55 -2.08 -10.45 7.29
N LEU A 56 -2.91 -9.51 7.78
CA LEU A 56 -3.46 -8.40 7.00
C LEU A 56 -2.38 -7.40 6.62
N ARG A 57 -1.56 -6.95 7.58
CA ARG A 57 -0.50 -5.96 7.35
C ARG A 57 0.52 -6.41 6.32
N ASP A 58 0.93 -7.68 6.41
CA ASP A 58 2.00 -8.20 5.55
C ASP A 58 1.46 -8.78 4.23
N PHE A 59 0.14 -8.65 3.96
CA PHE A 59 -0.55 -9.26 2.81
C PHE A 59 -0.31 -10.77 2.69
N ARG A 60 -0.08 -11.44 3.84
CA ARG A 60 0.44 -12.82 3.96
C ARG A 60 -0.52 -13.74 4.71
N LEU A 61 -1.82 -13.55 4.57
CA LEU A 61 -2.85 -14.40 5.16
C LEU A 61 -2.92 -15.84 4.58
N HIS A 62 -1.80 -16.38 4.09
CA HIS A 62 -1.69 -17.68 3.45
C HIS A 62 -1.62 -18.87 4.43
N ILE A 63 -1.17 -18.67 5.67
CA ILE A 63 -0.87 -19.79 6.58
C ILE A 63 -2.09 -20.19 7.43
N TRP A 64 -3.00 -19.25 7.71
CA TRP A 64 -4.24 -19.50 8.46
C TRP A 64 -5.34 -20.18 7.62
N HIS A 65 -5.26 -20.04 6.29
CA HIS A 65 -6.34 -20.33 5.36
C HIS A 65 -6.54 -21.78 4.94
N GLN A 66 -5.55 -22.65 5.11
CA GLN A 66 -5.76 -24.08 4.85
C GLN A 66 -6.83 -24.65 5.80
N ASN A 67 -6.89 -24.18 7.05
CA ASN A 67 -7.93 -24.58 8.00
C ASN A 67 -9.30 -23.88 7.79
N PHE A 68 -9.36 -22.72 7.12
CA PHE A 68 -10.63 -22.05 6.78
C PHE A 68 -11.42 -22.82 5.70
N VAL A 69 -10.72 -23.57 4.84
CA VAL A 69 -11.30 -24.21 3.65
C VAL A 69 -11.36 -25.74 3.78
N ASP A 70 -10.39 -26.37 4.45
CA ASP A 70 -10.26 -27.84 4.41
C ASP A 70 -11.10 -28.60 5.43
N GLY A 71 -11.78 -27.93 6.38
CA GLY A 71 -12.75 -28.59 7.27
C GLY A 71 -12.20 -29.76 8.11
N GLU A 72 -10.87 -29.90 8.22
CA GLU A 72 -10.23 -30.99 8.95
C GLU A 72 -10.31 -30.78 10.48
N ARG A 73 -11.45 -31.26 10.99
CA ARG A 73 -11.91 -31.74 12.33
C ARG A 73 -10.98 -31.90 13.56
N ALA A 74 -9.88 -31.17 13.72
CA ALA A 74 -9.11 -31.20 14.99
C ALA A 74 -8.84 -29.83 15.62
N ASN A 75 -9.15 -28.73 14.94
CA ASN A 75 -8.90 -27.37 15.41
C ASN A 75 -10.19 -26.68 15.88
N PRO A 76 -10.11 -25.65 16.76
CA PRO A 76 -11.26 -24.79 17.07
C PRO A 76 -11.88 -24.23 15.78
N ASP A 77 -13.16 -23.83 15.83
CA ASP A 77 -13.79 -23.15 14.70
C ASP A 77 -13.42 -21.66 14.72
N TRP A 78 -12.22 -21.34 14.22
CA TRP A 78 -11.67 -19.97 14.25
C TRP A 78 -12.58 -18.97 13.54
N VAL A 79 -13.28 -19.41 12.48
CA VAL A 79 -14.24 -18.59 11.71
C VAL A 79 -15.32 -18.08 12.66
N SER A 80 -15.99 -19.01 13.34
CA SER A 80 -17.07 -18.70 14.28
C SER A 80 -16.58 -17.93 15.50
N ILE A 81 -15.35 -18.19 15.94
CA ILE A 81 -14.72 -17.42 17.03
C ILE A 81 -14.47 -15.96 16.59
N TYR A 82 -13.89 -15.69 15.42
CA TYR A 82 -13.70 -14.32 14.93
C TYR A 82 -15.03 -13.58 14.75
N GLU A 83 -16.03 -14.29 14.22
CA GLU A 83 -17.40 -13.79 14.09
C GLU A 83 -17.98 -13.35 15.45
N ALA A 84 -17.77 -14.15 16.49
CA ALA A 84 -18.25 -13.83 17.83
C ALA A 84 -17.39 -12.77 18.53
N LEU A 85 -16.06 -12.77 18.33
CA LEU A 85 -15.17 -11.72 18.83
C LEU A 85 -15.57 -10.34 18.29
N ALA A 86 -15.94 -10.27 17.01
CA ALA A 86 -16.45 -9.05 16.41
C ALA A 86 -17.73 -8.55 17.10
N GLU A 87 -18.71 -9.44 17.37
CA GLU A 87 -19.95 -9.05 18.04
C GLU A 87 -19.74 -8.66 19.50
N VAL A 88 -18.86 -9.37 20.23
CA VAL A 88 -18.48 -9.02 21.61
C VAL A 88 -17.76 -7.66 21.65
N GLY A 89 -16.89 -7.40 20.67
CA GLY A 89 -16.17 -6.13 20.56
C GLY A 89 -16.95 -5.00 19.89
N ARG A 90 -18.15 -5.24 19.34
CA ARG A 90 -18.97 -4.21 18.69
C ARG A 90 -19.16 -2.93 19.53
N PRO A 91 -19.36 -2.99 20.86
CA PRO A 91 -19.44 -1.79 21.70
C PRO A 91 -18.16 -0.94 21.76
N LEU A 92 -17.00 -1.51 21.43
CA LEU A 92 -15.72 -0.79 21.37
C LEU A 92 -15.52 -0.07 20.03
N GLY A 93 -16.24 -0.50 18.98
CA GLY A 93 -16.12 0.04 17.63
C GLY A 93 -16.95 -0.77 16.65
N GLU A 94 -18.11 -0.25 16.28
CA GLU A 94 -19.05 -0.92 15.37
C GLU A 94 -18.46 -1.15 13.99
N GLU A 95 -17.74 -0.16 13.47
CA GLU A 95 -17.14 -0.21 12.14
C GLU A 95 -16.01 -1.25 12.03
N THR A 96 -15.16 -1.37 13.06
CA THR A 96 -14.12 -2.41 13.09
C THR A 96 -14.74 -3.81 13.24
N ALA A 97 -15.79 -3.94 14.05
CA ALA A 97 -16.53 -5.18 14.13
C ALA A 97 -17.11 -5.56 12.75
N ASP A 98 -17.75 -4.63 12.05
CA ASP A 98 -18.31 -4.87 10.71
C ASP A 98 -17.23 -5.24 9.68
N LEU A 99 -16.05 -4.61 9.71
CA LEU A 99 -14.90 -5.00 8.89
C LEU A 99 -14.47 -6.44 9.15
N LEU A 100 -14.36 -6.84 10.42
CA LEU A 100 -14.01 -8.21 10.81
C LEU A 100 -15.08 -9.21 10.34
N ARG A 101 -16.35 -8.90 10.56
CA ARG A 101 -17.48 -9.71 10.12
C ARG A 101 -17.51 -9.89 8.60
N TRP A 102 -17.23 -8.82 7.85
CA TRP A 102 -17.10 -8.85 6.40
C TRP A 102 -15.93 -9.72 5.94
N THR A 103 -14.74 -9.57 6.53
CA THR A 103 -13.56 -10.38 6.25
C THR A 103 -13.85 -11.87 6.42
N VAL A 104 -14.48 -12.24 7.54
CA VAL A 104 -14.83 -13.64 7.83
C VAL A 104 -15.88 -14.17 6.85
N ALA A 105 -16.90 -13.38 6.52
CA ALA A 105 -17.91 -13.76 5.53
C ALA A 105 -17.30 -14.00 4.13
N ARG A 106 -16.31 -13.21 3.71
CA ARG A 106 -15.56 -13.45 2.46
C ARG A 106 -14.69 -14.70 2.55
N ALA A 107 -14.02 -14.93 3.67
CA ALA A 107 -13.23 -16.14 3.90
C ALA A 107 -14.09 -17.42 3.79
N ARG A 108 -15.32 -17.43 4.34
CA ARG A 108 -16.28 -18.55 4.21
C ARG A 108 -16.64 -18.87 2.75
N LYS A 109 -16.59 -17.90 1.84
CA LYS A 109 -16.83 -18.09 0.40
C LYS A 109 -15.60 -18.66 -0.34
N GLY A 110 -14.49 -18.93 0.35
CA GLY A 110 -13.26 -19.42 -0.25
C GLY A 110 -12.45 -18.35 -0.97
N VAL A 111 -12.75 -17.06 -0.76
CA VAL A 111 -11.96 -15.96 -1.32
C VAL A 111 -10.63 -15.88 -0.57
N ALA A 112 -9.52 -15.87 -1.30
CA ALA A 112 -8.20 -15.69 -0.71
C ALA A 112 -8.15 -14.33 -0.01
N LEU A 113 -7.67 -14.30 1.24
CA LEU A 113 -7.58 -13.06 2.00
C LEU A 113 -6.48 -12.10 1.52
N ALA A 114 -5.61 -12.54 0.59
CA ALA A 114 -4.79 -11.66 -0.23
C ALA A 114 -5.60 -11.04 -1.40
N SER A 115 -6.82 -10.58 -1.12
CA SER A 115 -7.75 -9.93 -2.06
C SER A 115 -7.88 -8.44 -1.75
N VAL A 116 -9.00 -7.80 -2.07
CA VAL A 116 -9.30 -6.39 -1.71
C VAL A 116 -9.36 -6.12 -0.19
N ILE A 117 -9.28 -7.16 0.65
CA ILE A 117 -9.43 -7.05 2.10
C ILE A 117 -8.32 -6.22 2.78
N PRO A 118 -7.02 -6.49 2.60
CA PRO A 118 -5.99 -5.66 3.23
C PRO A 118 -6.05 -4.18 2.84
N PRO A 119 -6.28 -3.80 1.56
CA PRO A 119 -6.52 -2.40 1.16
C PRO A 119 -7.69 -1.72 1.88
N VAL A 120 -8.78 -2.44 2.11
CA VAL A 120 -9.94 -1.90 2.85
C VAL A 120 -9.61 -1.71 4.33
N TRP A 121 -8.72 -2.54 4.90
CA TRP A 121 -8.31 -2.47 6.29
C TRP A 121 -7.22 -1.43 6.57
N SER A 122 -6.32 -1.19 5.62
CA SER A 122 -5.11 -0.38 5.86
C SER A 122 -5.43 1.08 6.19
N HIS A 123 -6.48 1.66 5.61
CA HIS A 123 -6.96 2.99 6.01
C HIS A 123 -7.48 3.03 7.46
N SER A 124 -7.98 1.90 7.99
CA SER A 124 -8.50 1.77 9.34
C SER A 124 -7.51 1.11 10.31
N TRP A 125 -6.23 0.98 9.95
CA TRP A 125 -5.27 0.16 10.70
C TRP A 125 -5.13 0.57 12.17
N GLU A 126 -4.99 1.87 12.44
CA GLU A 126 -4.87 2.40 13.81
C GLU A 126 -6.16 2.15 14.63
N PRO A 127 -7.36 2.57 14.18
CA PRO A 127 -8.61 2.23 14.86
C PRO A 127 -8.80 0.74 15.12
N VAL A 128 -8.44 -0.09 14.15
CA VAL A 128 -8.53 -1.56 14.22
C VAL A 128 -7.59 -2.11 15.30
N ALA A 129 -6.34 -1.64 15.34
CA ALA A 129 -5.37 -2.06 16.34
C ALA A 129 -5.82 -1.66 17.74
N ASP A 130 -6.29 -0.42 17.91
CA ASP A 130 -6.81 0.08 19.19
C ASP A 130 -8.05 -0.68 19.66
N TRP A 131 -8.95 -1.04 18.74
CA TRP A 131 -10.09 -1.89 19.02
C TRP A 131 -9.65 -3.28 19.49
N ALA A 132 -8.72 -3.92 18.79
CA ALA A 132 -8.22 -5.25 19.13
C ALA A 132 -7.51 -5.24 20.50
N TYR A 133 -6.70 -4.21 20.76
CA TYR A 133 -6.05 -4.03 22.06
C TYR A 133 -7.09 -3.83 23.17
N SER A 134 -8.08 -2.96 22.92
CA SER A 134 -9.14 -2.69 23.88
C SER A 134 -9.97 -3.93 24.21
N LEU A 135 -10.22 -4.79 23.21
CA LEU A 135 -10.93 -6.05 23.36
C LEU A 135 -10.14 -7.01 24.27
N VAL A 136 -8.84 -7.19 24.00
CA VAL A 136 -7.95 -8.03 24.83
C VAL A 136 -7.90 -7.52 26.27
N GLU A 137 -7.80 -6.21 26.46
CA GLU A 137 -7.67 -5.62 27.80
C GLU A 137 -8.93 -5.78 28.67
N ARG A 138 -10.09 -5.91 28.04
CA ARG A 138 -11.42 -5.99 28.69
C ARG A 138 -12.02 -7.39 28.68
N TRP A 139 -11.33 -8.37 28.08
CA TRP A 139 -11.80 -9.75 27.98
C TRP A 139 -11.88 -10.43 29.37
N PRO A 140 -13.01 -11.02 29.78
CA PRO A 140 -13.09 -11.76 31.04
C PRO A 140 -12.24 -13.04 31.02
N GLU A 141 -11.47 -13.33 32.07
CA GLU A 141 -10.52 -14.47 32.07
C GLU A 141 -11.22 -15.83 32.07
N GLU A 142 -12.40 -15.89 32.68
CA GLU A 142 -13.24 -17.07 32.76
C GLU A 142 -13.90 -17.44 31.42
N CYS A 143 -13.93 -16.52 30.47
CA CYS A 143 -14.64 -16.72 29.21
C CYS A 143 -13.74 -17.32 28.13
N ASP A 144 -13.96 -18.59 27.81
CA ASP A 144 -13.25 -19.28 26.73
C ASP A 144 -13.79 -18.85 25.35
N PRO A 145 -12.94 -18.29 24.46
CA PRO A 145 -13.36 -17.91 23.11
C PRO A 145 -13.90 -19.09 22.29
N ALA A 146 -13.51 -20.34 22.56
CA ALA A 146 -14.05 -21.51 21.85
C ALA A 146 -15.52 -21.84 22.19
N HIS A 147 -16.08 -21.26 23.26
CA HIS A 147 -17.45 -21.52 23.72
C HIS A 147 -18.37 -20.32 23.53
N LEU A 148 -17.98 -19.40 22.64
CA LEU A 148 -18.81 -18.28 22.21
C LEU A 148 -20.08 -18.75 21.49
N GLU A 149 -21.15 -17.96 21.59
CA GLU A 149 -22.38 -18.26 20.84
C GLU A 149 -22.17 -18.03 19.36
N GLU A 150 -22.77 -18.90 18.56
CA GLU A 150 -22.96 -18.61 17.15
C GLU A 150 -23.78 -17.33 17.01
N VAL A 151 -23.44 -16.58 15.98
CA VAL A 151 -23.96 -15.25 15.70
C VAL A 151 -24.50 -15.27 14.27
N ASP A 152 -25.58 -14.53 14.03
CA ASP A 152 -26.28 -14.52 12.74
C ASP A 152 -25.33 -14.20 11.59
N ALA A 153 -25.63 -14.66 10.38
CA ALA A 153 -24.78 -14.36 9.21
C ALA A 153 -24.62 -12.84 9.00
N TYR A 154 -23.40 -12.40 8.68
CA TYR A 154 -23.15 -10.99 8.41
C TYR A 154 -23.79 -10.55 7.10
N HIS A 155 -24.56 -9.46 7.17
CA HIS A 155 -25.17 -8.82 6.02
C HIS A 155 -24.87 -7.32 6.05
N ARG A 156 -24.04 -6.87 5.10
CA ARG A 156 -23.78 -5.44 4.88
C ARG A 156 -24.93 -4.84 4.05
N GLN A 157 -25.31 -3.61 4.39
CA GLN A 157 -26.22 -2.84 3.55
C GLN A 157 -25.49 -2.46 2.26
N LEU A 158 -26.02 -2.92 1.13
CA LEU A 158 -25.45 -2.65 -0.19
C LEU A 158 -26.16 -1.46 -0.84
N THR A 159 -25.37 -0.66 -1.55
CA THR A 159 -25.84 0.49 -2.32
C THR A 159 -25.54 0.22 -3.79
N ALA A 160 -26.52 0.43 -4.66
CA ALA A 160 -26.29 0.34 -6.10
C ALA A 160 -25.54 1.60 -6.59
N PRO A 161 -24.62 1.49 -7.56
CA PRO A 161 -23.98 2.65 -8.16
C PRO A 161 -25.03 3.56 -8.85
N ARG A 162 -24.76 4.87 -8.91
CA ARG A 162 -25.73 5.85 -9.45
C ARG A 162 -25.87 5.83 -10.97
N LYS A 163 -24.92 5.21 -11.68
CA LYS A 163 -24.95 5.00 -13.13
C LYS A 163 -24.97 3.50 -13.40
N GLU A 164 -25.21 3.08 -14.64
CA GLU A 164 -24.83 1.73 -15.12
C GLU A 164 -23.28 1.52 -15.10
N ALA A 165 -22.54 2.54 -14.66
CA ALA A 165 -21.10 2.62 -14.48
C ALA A 165 -20.76 2.70 -12.97
N PRO A 166 -19.53 2.38 -12.56
CA PRO A 166 -19.19 2.00 -11.17
C PRO A 166 -19.13 3.14 -10.14
N TYR A 167 -19.85 4.24 -10.37
CA TYR A 167 -19.72 5.47 -9.60
C TYR A 167 -20.59 5.51 -8.33
N TYR A 168 -19.93 5.75 -7.19
CA TYR A 168 -20.47 5.91 -5.84
C TYR A 168 -20.20 7.33 -5.32
N PRO A 169 -21.14 8.29 -5.52
CA PRO A 169 -20.94 9.68 -5.11
C PRO A 169 -20.86 9.91 -3.60
N GLU A 170 -21.38 8.98 -2.81
CA GLU A 170 -21.28 9.01 -1.36
C GLU A 170 -19.85 8.66 -0.89
N ALA A 171 -19.05 7.98 -1.72
CA ALA A 171 -17.65 7.71 -1.43
C ALA A 171 -16.84 8.97 -1.78
N LYS A 172 -16.69 9.88 -0.81
CA LYS A 172 -16.07 11.20 -1.03
C LYS A 172 -14.65 11.26 -0.52
N LEU A 173 -13.69 11.28 -1.45
CA LEU A 173 -12.26 11.25 -1.17
C LEU A 173 -11.64 12.64 -1.39
N ALA A 174 -11.10 13.24 -0.34
CA ALA A 174 -10.32 14.48 -0.37
C ALA A 174 -8.82 14.17 -0.40
N VAL A 175 -8.12 14.77 -1.35
CA VAL A 175 -6.71 14.54 -1.65
C VAL A 175 -5.95 15.87 -1.75
N THR A 176 -6.55 16.86 -2.41
CA THR A 176 -5.94 18.19 -2.60
C THR A 176 -6.43 19.18 -1.54
N GLU A 177 -5.73 20.31 -1.41
CA GLU A 177 -6.21 21.43 -0.59
C GLU A 177 -7.45 22.10 -1.19
N MET A 178 -7.72 21.83 -2.47
CA MET A 178 -8.87 22.33 -3.25
C MET A 178 -10.11 21.44 -3.14
N ALA A 179 -10.08 20.42 -2.28
CA ALA A 179 -11.19 19.51 -2.06
C ALA A 179 -12.45 20.25 -1.58
N ALA A 180 -13.62 19.81 -2.05
CA ALA A 180 -14.88 20.32 -1.54
C ALA A 180 -15.04 20.02 -0.05
N ALA A 181 -15.66 20.94 0.69
CA ALA A 181 -15.77 20.88 2.16
C ALA A 181 -16.59 19.68 2.67
N ASP A 182 -17.37 19.05 1.80
CA ASP A 182 -18.19 17.88 2.10
C ASP A 182 -17.49 16.55 1.79
N CYS A 183 -16.22 16.58 1.37
CA CYS A 183 -15.38 15.39 1.28
C CYS A 183 -15.06 14.85 2.68
N ILE A 184 -15.13 13.53 2.86
CA ILE A 184 -15.18 12.90 4.17
C ILE A 184 -13.86 12.17 4.49
N PHE A 185 -13.22 11.60 3.47
CA PHE A 185 -11.97 10.85 3.64
C PHE A 185 -10.78 11.69 3.18
N HIS A 186 -9.98 12.18 4.13
CA HIS A 186 -8.76 12.91 3.80
C HIS A 186 -7.59 11.94 3.61
N CYS A 187 -7.02 11.93 2.42
CA CYS A 187 -5.81 11.20 2.09
C CYS A 187 -4.67 12.21 1.86
N PRO A 188 -3.69 12.34 2.77
CA PRO A 188 -2.48 13.08 2.48
C PRO A 188 -1.72 12.30 1.39
N VAL A 189 -1.87 12.72 0.13
CA VAL A 189 -1.28 11.98 -0.99
C VAL A 189 0.23 12.17 -1.00
N VAL A 190 0.90 11.11 -0.55
CA VAL A 190 2.36 10.91 -0.64
C VAL A 190 2.69 9.53 -1.24
N ASN A 191 1.69 8.64 -1.37
CA ASN A 191 1.87 7.28 -1.88
C ASN A 191 0.61 6.83 -2.66
N LEU A 192 0.82 6.14 -3.78
CA LEU A 192 -0.19 5.52 -4.62
C LEU A 192 -1.02 4.47 -3.87
N ASP A 193 -0.38 3.60 -3.09
CA ASP A 193 -1.08 2.52 -2.38
C ASP A 193 -2.04 3.09 -1.33
N ALA A 194 -1.62 4.14 -0.62
CA ALA A 194 -2.46 4.82 0.38
C ALA A 194 -3.72 5.43 -0.25
N LEU A 195 -3.62 5.92 -1.50
CA LEU A 195 -4.76 6.47 -2.23
C LEU A 195 -5.74 5.36 -2.64
N MET A 196 -5.23 4.24 -3.17
CA MET A 196 -6.02 3.07 -3.53
C MET A 196 -6.73 2.44 -2.33
N ASP A 197 -6.03 2.36 -1.21
CA ASP A 197 -6.55 1.84 0.06
C ASP A 197 -7.69 2.70 0.59
N SER A 198 -7.48 4.03 0.61
CA SER A 198 -8.50 4.99 1.04
C SER A 198 -9.75 4.94 0.15
N ALA A 199 -9.58 4.82 -1.16
CA ALA A 199 -10.69 4.67 -2.10
C ALA A 199 -11.43 3.32 -1.92
N SER A 200 -10.69 2.22 -1.73
CA SER A 200 -11.25 0.89 -1.46
C SER A 200 -12.11 0.89 -0.20
N TYR A 201 -11.59 1.50 0.87
CA TYR A 201 -12.31 1.65 2.13
C TYR A 201 -13.54 2.55 2.00
N ALA A 202 -13.45 3.69 1.29
CA ALA A 202 -14.59 4.56 1.05
C ALA A 202 -15.72 3.85 0.29
N LEU A 203 -15.38 3.09 -0.75
CA LEU A 203 -16.33 2.25 -1.51
C LEU A 203 -16.97 1.17 -0.60
N TRP A 204 -16.18 0.51 0.23
CA TRP A 204 -16.69 -0.47 1.18
C TRP A 204 -17.68 0.17 2.16
N LYS A 205 -17.34 1.35 2.70
CA LYS A 205 -18.16 2.05 3.69
C LYS A 205 -19.52 2.50 3.16
N VAL A 206 -19.60 2.87 1.89
CA VAL A 206 -20.86 3.29 1.25
C VAL A 206 -21.69 2.13 0.72
N GLY A 207 -21.19 0.90 0.82
CA GLY A 207 -21.93 -0.30 0.48
C GLY A 207 -21.70 -0.81 -0.94
N ALA A 208 -20.57 -0.50 -1.59
CA ALA A 208 -20.18 -1.18 -2.83
C ALA A 208 -20.06 -2.69 -2.59
N ASP A 209 -20.68 -3.50 -3.44
CA ASP A 209 -20.68 -4.96 -3.27
C ASP A 209 -19.29 -5.61 -3.47
N ASP A 210 -19.17 -6.89 -3.12
CA ASP A 210 -17.90 -7.62 -3.16
C ASP A 210 -17.28 -7.66 -4.57
N ASP A 211 -18.10 -7.80 -5.63
CA ASP A 211 -17.64 -7.88 -7.02
C ASP A 211 -17.16 -6.51 -7.52
N GLN A 212 -17.81 -5.43 -7.08
CA GLN A 212 -17.41 -4.06 -7.41
C GLN A 212 -16.10 -3.68 -6.71
N LEU A 213 -15.93 -4.07 -5.45
CA LEU A 213 -14.67 -3.86 -4.73
C LEU A 213 -13.51 -4.60 -5.41
N ASP A 214 -13.72 -5.85 -5.84
CA ASP A 214 -12.70 -6.61 -6.56
C ASP A 214 -12.41 -5.98 -7.94
N LYS A 215 -13.44 -5.60 -8.70
CA LYS A 215 -13.26 -4.91 -9.99
C LYS A 215 -12.51 -3.59 -9.85
N PHE A 216 -12.80 -2.82 -8.81
CA PHE A 216 -12.07 -1.58 -8.52
C PHE A 216 -10.60 -1.89 -8.26
N TYR A 217 -10.32 -2.76 -7.29
CA TYR A 217 -8.96 -3.02 -6.82
C TYR A 217 -8.05 -3.64 -7.88
N PHE A 218 -8.59 -4.54 -8.72
CA PHE A 218 -7.82 -5.19 -9.79
C PHE A 218 -7.91 -4.46 -11.13
N GLY A 219 -8.89 -3.57 -11.32
CA GLY A 219 -9.16 -2.91 -12.59
C GLY A 219 -8.56 -1.52 -12.74
N VAL A 220 -8.38 -0.78 -11.64
CA VAL A 220 -7.78 0.56 -11.66
C VAL A 220 -6.26 0.45 -11.80
N SER A 221 -5.69 1.20 -12.73
CA SER A 221 -4.26 1.23 -13.00
C SER A 221 -3.49 1.87 -11.86
N ARG A 222 -2.29 1.34 -11.62
CA ARG A 222 -1.34 1.90 -10.64
C ARG A 222 -0.36 2.88 -11.31
N ALA A 223 -0.75 3.45 -12.45
CA ALA A 223 0.05 4.46 -13.13
C ALA A 223 -0.29 5.86 -12.60
N PRO A 224 0.67 6.63 -12.06
CA PRO A 224 0.40 7.96 -11.50
C PRO A 224 -0.34 8.91 -12.46
N GLY A 225 -0.08 8.80 -13.76
CA GLY A 225 -0.67 9.64 -14.80
C GLY A 225 -2.15 9.39 -15.08
N ALA A 226 -2.67 8.19 -14.79
CA ALA A 226 -4.06 7.81 -15.07
C ALA A 226 -4.90 7.62 -13.80
N LEU A 227 -4.25 7.30 -12.68
CA LEU A 227 -4.91 6.89 -11.43
C LEU A 227 -6.00 7.87 -10.97
N ALA A 228 -5.72 9.17 -10.87
CA ALA A 228 -6.70 10.13 -10.35
C ALA A 228 -7.98 10.20 -11.20
N ARG A 229 -7.84 10.09 -12.53
CA ARG A 229 -8.98 10.07 -13.45
C ARG A 229 -9.76 8.76 -13.33
N GLU A 230 -9.06 7.64 -13.26
CA GLU A 230 -9.70 6.33 -13.07
C GLU A 230 -10.43 6.25 -11.72
N LEU A 231 -9.86 6.79 -10.65
CA LEU A 231 -10.54 6.89 -9.34
C LEU A 231 -11.83 7.70 -9.43
N ALA A 232 -11.84 8.81 -10.17
CA ALA A 232 -13.03 9.64 -10.36
C ALA A 232 -14.19 8.93 -11.08
N GLU A 233 -13.92 7.81 -11.77
CA GLU A 233 -14.97 6.96 -12.34
C GLU A 233 -15.74 6.18 -11.27
N TRP A 234 -15.13 5.97 -10.10
CA TRP A 234 -15.65 5.17 -9.00
C TRP A 234 -16.11 6.01 -7.80
N VAL A 235 -15.37 7.05 -7.43
CA VAL A 235 -15.58 7.83 -6.21
C VAL A 235 -15.75 9.32 -6.51
N ASN A 236 -16.43 10.04 -5.62
CA ASN A 236 -16.45 11.49 -5.61
C ASN A 236 -15.06 12.00 -5.18
N PHE A 237 -14.23 12.31 -6.17
CA PHE A 237 -12.82 12.67 -6.00
C PHE A 237 -12.68 14.19 -5.91
N ASP A 238 -12.24 14.70 -4.76
CA ASP A 238 -12.15 16.14 -4.44
C ASP A 238 -13.43 16.97 -4.72
N GLY A 239 -14.60 16.31 -4.78
CA GLY A 239 -15.87 16.88 -5.26
C GLY A 239 -16.47 16.04 -6.38
N ASP A 240 -17.28 16.66 -7.26
CA ASP A 240 -18.07 15.98 -8.32
C ASP A 240 -17.23 15.35 -9.47
N GLY A 241 -16.10 14.73 -9.14
CA GLY A 241 -15.25 13.93 -10.02
C GLY A 241 -13.87 14.51 -10.28
N GLY A 242 -13.46 15.62 -9.62
CA GLY A 242 -12.20 16.29 -9.89
C GLY A 242 -12.20 17.06 -11.23
N ASP A 243 -11.38 18.10 -11.34
CA ASP A 243 -11.11 18.79 -12.61
C ASP A 243 -9.66 18.55 -13.03
N ASP A 244 -9.31 18.97 -14.25
CA ASP A 244 -7.97 18.76 -14.80
C ASP A 244 -6.86 19.40 -13.94
N GLU A 245 -7.16 20.51 -13.26
CA GLU A 245 -6.21 21.18 -12.36
C GLU A 245 -5.94 20.33 -11.10
N ARG A 246 -7.00 19.81 -10.47
CA ARG A 246 -6.87 18.91 -9.32
C ARG A 246 -6.18 17.61 -9.70
N PHE A 247 -6.53 17.00 -10.83
CA PHE A 247 -5.88 15.77 -11.29
C PHE A 247 -4.38 15.97 -11.52
N GLU A 248 -4.00 17.11 -12.10
CA GLU A 248 -2.60 17.44 -12.31
C GLU A 248 -1.86 17.67 -10.97
N GLU A 249 -2.50 18.28 -9.97
CA GLU A 249 -1.93 18.39 -8.63
C GLU A 249 -1.68 17.00 -8.01
N VAL A 250 -2.64 16.08 -8.13
CA VAL A 250 -2.48 14.71 -7.63
C VAL A 250 -1.36 13.97 -8.34
N ARG A 251 -1.30 14.07 -9.68
CA ARG A 251 -0.23 13.48 -10.48
C ARG A 251 1.14 13.97 -10.02
N LYS A 252 1.30 15.28 -9.81
CA LYS A 252 2.56 15.87 -9.33
C LYS A 252 2.98 15.39 -7.94
N ARG A 253 2.01 15.10 -7.06
CA ARG A 253 2.28 14.55 -5.72
C ARG A 253 2.64 13.06 -5.77
N LEU A 254 2.01 12.29 -6.66
CA LEU A 254 2.28 10.85 -6.83
C LEU A 254 3.56 10.58 -7.61
N ASP A 255 3.93 11.45 -8.54
CA ASP A 255 5.12 11.34 -9.37
C ASP A 255 5.89 12.68 -9.39
N PRO A 256 6.53 13.05 -8.25
CA PRO A 256 7.22 14.33 -8.15
C PRO A 256 8.42 14.41 -9.10
N LEU A 257 9.05 13.27 -9.39
CA LEU A 257 10.14 13.17 -10.35
C LEU A 257 9.67 13.59 -11.75
N ALA A 258 8.55 13.05 -12.25
CA ALA A 258 7.98 13.48 -13.52
C ALA A 258 7.65 14.97 -13.52
N SER A 259 7.10 15.50 -12.42
CA SER A 259 6.82 16.93 -12.30
C SER A 259 8.08 17.79 -12.39
N ILE A 260 9.17 17.41 -11.72
CA ILE A 260 10.45 18.14 -11.75
C ILE A 260 11.03 18.13 -13.17
N LEU A 261 10.91 16.99 -13.85
CA LEU A 261 11.43 16.80 -15.20
C LEU A 261 10.50 17.33 -16.30
N GLY A 262 9.29 17.76 -15.99
CA GLY A 262 8.31 18.20 -17.00
C GLY A 262 7.76 17.06 -17.87
N LEU A 263 7.70 15.84 -17.32
CA LEU A 263 7.22 14.64 -17.98
C LEU A 263 5.78 14.30 -17.57
N ASP A 264 5.10 13.54 -18.42
CA ASP A 264 3.78 12.98 -18.11
C ASP A 264 3.85 11.90 -17.02
N SER A 265 4.92 11.10 -17.00
CA SER A 265 5.23 10.11 -15.97
C SER A 265 6.73 9.77 -15.95
N SER A 266 7.24 9.36 -14.79
CA SER A 266 8.58 8.81 -14.59
C SER A 266 8.60 7.28 -14.64
N GLU A 267 7.47 6.64 -14.93
CA GLU A 267 7.41 5.19 -15.09
C GLU A 267 8.22 4.70 -16.30
N GLY A 268 9.01 3.66 -16.07
CA GLY A 268 9.78 2.97 -17.10
C GLY A 268 11.22 3.46 -17.23
N GLN A 269 11.98 2.77 -18.08
CA GLN A 269 13.35 3.13 -18.38
C GLN A 269 13.38 4.24 -19.43
N PHE A 270 13.88 5.41 -19.06
CA PHE A 270 14.06 6.50 -20.00
C PHE A 270 15.36 7.28 -19.76
N SER A 271 15.82 7.96 -20.81
CA SER A 271 16.92 8.92 -20.75
C SER A 271 16.44 10.26 -21.27
N ALA A 272 17.08 11.33 -20.80
CA ALA A 272 16.69 12.70 -21.06
C ALA A 272 17.83 13.56 -21.61
N LEU A 273 17.48 14.49 -22.50
CA LEU A 273 18.34 15.55 -23.00
C LEU A 273 17.79 16.89 -22.54
N THR A 274 18.64 17.74 -21.98
CA THR A 274 18.28 19.09 -21.53
C THR A 274 19.20 20.15 -22.16
N SER A 275 18.73 21.39 -22.22
CA SER A 275 19.48 22.52 -22.78
C SER A 275 20.71 22.89 -21.95
N GLU A 276 21.71 23.53 -22.56
CA GLU A 276 22.91 23.98 -21.83
C GLU A 276 22.59 24.94 -20.67
N GLY A 277 23.18 24.68 -19.50
CA GLY A 277 23.05 25.53 -18.30
C GLY A 277 21.89 25.15 -17.37
N THR A 278 21.16 24.06 -17.64
CA THR A 278 20.02 23.63 -16.83
C THR A 278 20.37 22.61 -15.74
N LEU A 279 21.51 21.91 -15.84
CA LEU A 279 21.84 20.87 -14.86
C LEU A 279 21.98 21.42 -13.45
N ASP A 280 22.46 22.64 -13.27
CA ASP A 280 22.58 23.26 -11.95
C ASP A 280 21.19 23.42 -11.30
N GLY A 281 20.18 23.79 -12.09
CA GLY A 281 18.79 23.90 -11.65
C GLY A 281 18.16 22.54 -11.36
N LEU A 282 18.40 21.55 -12.23
CA LEU A 282 17.92 20.17 -12.04
C LEU A 282 18.56 19.51 -10.82
N GLU A 283 19.87 19.67 -10.61
CA GLU A 283 20.58 19.18 -9.43
C GLU A 283 20.00 19.80 -8.14
N ALA A 284 19.65 21.09 -8.15
CA ALA A 284 18.98 21.69 -6.99
C ALA A 284 17.56 21.14 -6.77
N ALA A 285 16.81 20.89 -7.85
CA ALA A 285 15.44 20.38 -7.78
C ALA A 285 15.37 18.90 -7.39
N LEU A 286 16.37 18.10 -7.77
CA LEU A 286 16.45 16.66 -7.53
C LEU A 286 17.23 16.30 -6.25
N LYS A 287 17.57 17.28 -5.40
CA LYS A 287 18.45 17.11 -4.23
C LYS A 287 18.05 15.99 -3.26
N ASP A 288 16.76 15.65 -3.22
CA ASP A 288 16.17 14.66 -2.32
C ASP A 288 16.14 13.25 -2.93
N TYR A 289 16.57 13.10 -4.19
CA TYR A 289 16.70 11.81 -4.88
C TYR A 289 18.13 11.28 -4.81
N PRO A 290 18.33 9.95 -4.79
CA PRO A 290 19.65 9.32 -4.94
C PRO A 290 20.23 9.66 -6.31
N MET A 291 21.05 10.71 -6.37
CA MET A 291 21.60 11.20 -7.63
C MET A 291 23.08 11.54 -7.53
N VAL A 292 23.73 11.58 -8.69
CA VAL A 292 25.09 12.06 -8.83
C VAL A 292 25.22 12.93 -10.07
N ARG A 293 26.04 13.97 -9.95
CA ARG A 293 26.48 14.74 -11.11
C ARG A 293 27.93 14.43 -11.43
N LEU A 294 28.15 13.86 -12.60
CA LEU A 294 29.48 13.62 -13.14
C LEU A 294 30.01 14.91 -13.72
N ARG A 295 31.22 15.30 -13.31
CA ARG A 295 31.89 16.50 -13.80
C ARG A 295 33.32 16.14 -14.13
N GLU A 296 33.81 16.54 -15.29
CA GLU A 296 35.23 16.38 -15.57
C GLU A 296 36.02 17.26 -14.57
N GLY A 297 36.94 16.64 -13.83
CA GLY A 297 37.70 17.31 -12.77
C GLY A 297 39.16 16.90 -12.81
N ASP A 298 40.03 17.80 -12.34
CA ASP A 298 41.48 17.61 -12.40
C ASP A 298 41.99 16.46 -11.51
N GLU A 299 41.24 16.08 -10.45
CA GLU A 299 41.67 15.08 -9.46
C GLU A 299 41.10 13.67 -9.68
N VAL A 300 39.88 13.56 -10.24
CA VAL A 300 39.19 12.28 -10.42
C VAL A 300 38.55 12.23 -11.81
N SER A 301 38.97 11.27 -12.64
CA SER A 301 38.42 11.10 -13.98
C SER A 301 36.93 10.77 -13.95
N LEU A 302 36.20 11.19 -15.00
CA LEU A 302 34.77 10.94 -15.15
C LEU A 302 34.43 9.44 -15.12
N GLU A 303 35.30 8.59 -15.69
CA GLU A 303 35.21 7.13 -15.60
C GLU A 303 35.20 6.63 -14.14
N ARG A 304 36.11 7.12 -13.30
CA ARG A 304 36.18 6.73 -11.89
C ARG A 304 34.96 7.19 -11.11
N GLN A 305 34.47 8.39 -11.40
CA GLN A 305 33.24 8.91 -10.79
C GLN A 305 32.04 8.04 -11.17
N LEU A 306 31.88 7.70 -12.44
CA LEU A 306 30.82 6.82 -12.94
C LEU A 306 30.88 5.43 -12.28
N PHE A 307 32.06 4.81 -12.19
CA PHE A 307 32.17 3.51 -11.49
C PHE A 307 31.91 3.59 -9.98
N ALA A 308 32.19 4.72 -9.34
CA ALA A 308 31.84 4.92 -7.93
C ALA A 308 30.34 5.11 -7.75
N ALA A 309 29.71 5.88 -8.64
CA ALA A 309 28.27 6.07 -8.70
C ALA A 309 27.53 4.74 -8.86
N LEU A 310 27.90 3.91 -9.85
CA LEU A 310 27.24 2.62 -10.09
C LEU A 310 27.39 1.60 -8.94
N ARG A 311 28.20 1.88 -7.93
CA ARG A 311 28.33 1.07 -6.71
C ARG A 311 27.61 1.68 -5.51
N SER A 312 27.13 2.90 -5.65
CA SER A 312 26.48 3.68 -4.60
C SER A 312 25.05 3.86 -5.08
N ASP A 313 24.15 2.95 -4.72
CA ASP A 313 22.70 2.89 -5.00
C ASP A 313 22.06 4.24 -5.45
N VAL A 314 22.35 4.68 -6.68
CA VAL A 314 21.92 5.97 -7.24
C VAL A 314 20.96 5.66 -8.36
N ASP A 315 19.88 6.43 -8.41
CA ASP A 315 18.85 6.26 -9.43
C ASP A 315 19.10 7.19 -10.63
N ILE A 316 19.74 8.35 -10.40
CA ILE A 316 19.85 9.42 -11.40
C ILE A 316 21.31 9.82 -11.61
N ILE A 317 21.74 9.85 -12.88
CA ILE A 317 23.07 10.31 -13.30
C ILE A 317 22.92 11.54 -14.19
N LEU A 318 23.43 12.67 -13.71
CA LEU A 318 23.50 13.93 -14.43
C LEU A 318 24.88 14.08 -15.06
N VAL A 319 24.96 14.38 -16.36
CA VAL A 319 26.25 14.52 -17.04
C VAL A 319 26.16 15.51 -18.22
N ARG A 320 27.19 16.34 -18.38
CA ARG A 320 27.31 17.16 -19.59
C ARG A 320 27.85 16.30 -20.72
N SER A 321 27.17 16.24 -21.85
CA SER A 321 27.64 15.41 -22.98
C SER A 321 29.05 15.82 -23.44
N GLN A 322 29.38 17.11 -23.30
CA GLN A 322 30.67 17.71 -23.66
C GLN A 322 31.84 17.23 -22.78
N ASP A 323 31.55 16.83 -21.54
CA ASP A 323 32.55 16.36 -20.58
C ASP A 323 32.96 14.92 -20.89
N VAL A 324 32.11 14.15 -21.59
CA VAL A 324 32.36 12.75 -21.93
C VAL A 324 33.18 12.62 -23.22
N LYS A 325 34.49 12.50 -23.06
CA LYS A 325 35.46 12.40 -24.18
C LYS A 325 35.86 10.97 -24.54
N ASP A 326 35.72 10.04 -23.59
CA ASP A 326 36.15 8.64 -23.74
C ASP A 326 34.98 7.74 -24.14
N GLU A 327 35.18 6.93 -25.18
CA GLU A 327 34.24 5.94 -25.69
C GLU A 327 33.83 4.94 -24.59
N LYS A 328 34.77 4.54 -23.73
CA LYS A 328 34.49 3.61 -22.63
C LYS A 328 33.47 4.16 -21.64
N VAL A 329 33.45 5.48 -21.44
CA VAL A 329 32.49 6.13 -20.55
C VAL A 329 31.11 6.13 -21.19
N TRP A 330 31.00 6.36 -22.50
CA TRP A 330 29.75 6.23 -23.24
C TRP A 330 29.17 4.81 -23.15
N ASP A 331 30.01 3.78 -23.32
CA ASP A 331 29.60 2.38 -23.17
C ASP A 331 29.09 2.09 -21.75
N THR A 332 29.77 2.62 -20.73
CA THR A 332 29.39 2.41 -19.34
C THR A 332 28.08 3.13 -18.99
N LEU A 333 27.87 4.34 -19.52
CA LEU A 333 26.59 5.06 -19.39
C LEU A 333 25.47 4.27 -20.05
N LYS A 334 25.68 3.71 -21.25
CA LYS A 334 24.71 2.82 -21.89
C LYS A 334 24.32 1.64 -21.00
N GLN A 335 25.29 0.98 -20.39
CA GLN A 335 25.02 -0.13 -19.48
C GLN A 335 24.25 0.34 -18.23
N ALA A 336 24.57 1.51 -17.68
CA ALA A 336 23.84 2.10 -16.56
C ALA A 336 22.36 2.34 -16.91
N ALA A 337 22.07 2.90 -18.08
CA ALA A 337 20.72 3.09 -18.58
C ALA A 337 19.95 1.76 -18.67
N LEU A 338 20.56 0.75 -19.30
CA LEU A 338 19.93 -0.57 -19.48
C LEU A 338 19.70 -1.31 -18.15
N THR A 339 20.47 -1.00 -17.11
CA THR A 339 20.28 -1.54 -15.76
C THR A 339 19.36 -0.70 -14.87
N GLY A 340 18.70 0.32 -15.43
CA GLY A 340 17.64 1.07 -14.75
C GLY A 340 18.03 2.45 -14.19
N HIS A 341 19.22 2.96 -14.49
CA HIS A 341 19.61 4.31 -14.08
C HIS A 341 19.03 5.34 -15.06
N LEU A 342 18.43 6.42 -14.53
CA LEU A 342 17.99 7.56 -15.32
C LEU A 342 19.19 8.43 -15.71
N LEU A 343 19.47 8.52 -17.00
CA LEU A 343 20.51 9.40 -17.53
C LEU A 343 19.92 10.73 -17.98
N ILE A 344 20.46 11.84 -17.49
CA ILE A 344 20.11 13.18 -17.96
C ILE A 344 21.36 13.87 -18.51
N PHE A 345 21.37 14.07 -19.83
CA PHE A 345 22.45 14.69 -20.57
C PHE A 345 22.19 16.18 -20.80
N GLU A 346 23.17 17.02 -20.48
CA GLU A 346 23.16 18.44 -20.86
C GLU A 346 23.92 18.69 -22.14
N GLY A 347 23.23 19.36 -23.07
CA GLY A 347 23.73 19.61 -24.40
C GLY A 347 23.81 18.33 -25.23
N GLU A 348 23.80 18.49 -26.55
CA GLU A 348 23.81 17.38 -27.48
C GLU A 348 25.08 17.39 -28.32
N ASN A 349 25.83 16.28 -28.29
CA ASN A 349 26.94 16.03 -29.21
C ASN A 349 26.72 14.73 -29.99
N LYS A 350 27.55 14.46 -31.00
CA LYS A 350 27.38 13.29 -31.88
C LYS A 350 27.35 11.95 -31.11
N PRO A 351 28.28 11.66 -30.18
CA PRO A 351 28.21 10.44 -29.38
C PRO A 351 26.94 10.34 -28.51
N CYS A 352 26.52 11.46 -27.91
CA CYS A 352 25.30 11.51 -27.11
C CYS A 352 24.07 11.16 -27.95
N ARG A 353 23.91 11.76 -29.14
CA ARG A 353 22.81 11.43 -30.04
C ARG A 353 22.82 9.96 -30.44
N ALA A 354 23.99 9.41 -30.78
CA ALA A 354 24.12 8.00 -31.12
C ALA A 354 23.70 7.08 -29.95
N LEU A 355 24.13 7.39 -28.73
CA LEU A 355 23.68 6.66 -27.54
C LEU A 355 22.16 6.74 -27.38
N MET A 356 21.56 7.93 -27.51
CA MET A 356 20.12 8.12 -27.37
C MET A 356 19.35 7.33 -28.44
N ASP A 357 19.82 7.32 -29.68
CA ASP A 357 19.25 6.50 -30.75
C ASP A 357 19.33 5.00 -30.41
N GLU A 358 20.47 4.52 -29.91
CA GLU A 358 20.65 3.12 -29.50
C GLU A 358 19.77 2.71 -28.31
N LEU A 359 19.57 3.59 -27.32
CA LEU A 359 18.66 3.34 -26.20
C LEU A 359 17.20 3.29 -26.69
N SER A 360 16.83 4.17 -27.61
CA SER A 360 15.51 4.16 -28.26
C SER A 360 15.27 2.86 -29.04
N GLU A 361 16.26 2.39 -29.81
CA GLU A 361 16.20 1.10 -30.51
C GLU A 361 16.10 -0.10 -29.56
N ALA A 362 16.67 0.01 -28.36
CA ALA A 362 16.53 -0.99 -27.29
C ALA A 362 15.17 -0.95 -26.58
N GLY A 363 14.27 -0.03 -26.98
CA GLY A 363 12.93 0.11 -26.42
C GLY A 363 12.83 1.01 -25.19
N MET A 364 13.90 1.73 -24.83
CA MET A 364 13.84 2.75 -23.78
C MET A 364 13.23 4.05 -24.32
N ALA A 365 12.50 4.77 -23.48
CA ALA A 365 11.99 6.08 -23.88
C ALA A 365 13.13 7.12 -23.86
N VAL A 366 13.14 8.01 -24.85
CA VAL A 366 14.09 9.12 -24.92
C VAL A 366 13.30 10.42 -24.97
N LYS A 367 13.60 11.34 -24.07
CA LYS A 367 12.86 12.59 -23.89
C LYS A 367 13.76 13.81 -24.03
N LEU A 368 13.20 14.87 -24.61
CA LEU A 368 13.77 16.22 -24.57
C LEU A 368 13.04 16.96 -23.45
N LEU A 369 13.79 17.45 -22.46
CA LEU A 369 13.28 18.19 -21.30
C LEU A 369 13.34 19.69 -21.51
#